data_AF-A0A971Q0L5-F1
#
_entry.id   AF-A0A971Q0L5-F1
#
_cell.length_a   1.000
_cell.length_b   1.000
_cell.length_c   1.000
_cell.angle_alpha   90.00
_cell.angle_beta   90.00
_cell.angle_gamma   90.00
#
_symmetry.space_group_name_H-M   'P 1'
#
loop_
_entity.id
_entity.type
_entity.pdbx_description
1 polymer ?
#
loop_
_entity_poly.entity_id
_entity_poly.type
_entity_poly.pdbx_seq_one_letter_code
_entity_poly.pdbx_strand_id
1 'polypeptide(L)' 'DANISDKVKVAAVADASLHSSLVYPVAVVKDSKNQEEAKAFVDFLSSEKATAVFEKYGFTVIK' A
#
# COMPACT_ATOMS: atom_id res chain seq x y z
N ASP A 1 15.48 0.99 3.40
CA ASP A 1 14.41 1.93 3.76
C ASP A 1 14.68 2.43 5.17
N ALA A 2 14.51 3.73 5.43
CA ALA A 2 14.80 4.32 6.73
C ALA A 2 13.78 3.89 7.80
N ASN A 3 12.55 3.56 7.40
CA ASN A 3 11.46 3.20 8.30
C ASN A 3 11.63 1.80 8.92
N ILE A 4 12.38 0.91 8.26
CA ILE A 4 12.64 -0.47 8.72
C ILE A 4 13.98 -0.64 9.43
N SER A 5 14.75 0.44 9.63
CA SER A 5 16.11 0.36 10.17
C SER A 5 16.16 0.77 11.64
N ASP A 6 16.72 -0.11 12.48
CA ASP A 6 16.94 0.18 13.91
C ASP A 6 18.07 1.19 14.18
N LYS A 7 18.76 1.66 13.12
CA LYS A 7 19.93 2.55 13.22
C LYS A 7 19.57 4.04 13.14
N VAL A 8 18.29 4.36 12.98
CA VAL A 8 17.79 5.74 12.83
C VAL A 8 16.59 5.97 13.74
N LYS A 9 16.29 7.25 14.02
CA LYS A 9 15.12 7.65 14.81
C LYS A 9 14.29 8.64 14.00
N VAL A 10 12.97 8.57 14.15
CA VAL A 10 12.04 9.54 13.56
C VAL A 10 12.19 10.87 14.30
N ALA A 11 12.53 11.93 13.58
CA ALA A 11 12.68 13.28 14.16
C ALA A 11 11.38 14.10 14.13
N ALA A 12 10.52 13.86 13.13
CA ALA A 12 9.22 14.51 12.96
C ALA A 12 8.34 13.70 12.01
N VAL A 13 7.02 13.89 12.10
CA VAL A 13 6.02 13.41 11.14
C VAL A 13 5.32 14.64 10.57
N ALA A 14 5.17 14.71 9.25
CA ALA A 14 4.45 15.82 8.61
C ALA A 14 2.97 15.79 8.98
N ASP A 15 2.39 16.95 9.28
CA ASP A 15 0.96 17.06 9.55
C ASP A 15 0.16 16.75 8.28
N ALA A 16 -0.89 15.94 8.41
CA ALA A 16 -1.72 15.49 7.30
C ALA A 16 -2.43 16.63 6.56
N SER A 17 -2.65 17.78 7.21
CA SER A 17 -3.23 18.98 6.60
C SER A 17 -2.27 19.71 5.64
N LEU A 18 -0.97 19.43 5.73
CA LEU A 18 0.07 20.10 4.94
C LEU A 18 0.33 19.42 3.60
N HIS A 19 -0.34 18.30 3.31
CA HIS A 19 -0.14 17.57 2.07
C HIS A 19 -1.44 16.91 1.60
N SER A 20 -1.48 16.58 0.30
CA SER A 20 -2.53 15.73 -0.25
C SER A 20 -2.43 14.31 0.32
N SER A 21 -3.55 13.58 0.35
CA SER A 21 -3.56 12.19 0.79
C SER A 21 -2.60 11.33 -0.04
N LEU A 22 -1.75 10.56 0.65
CA LEU A 22 -0.76 9.67 0.04
C LEU A 22 -1.43 8.33 -0.29
N VAL A 23 -2.18 8.29 -1.40
CA VAL A 23 -2.95 7.11 -1.83
C VAL A 23 -2.22 6.39 -2.96
N TYR A 24 -2.10 5.06 -2.86
CA TYR A 24 -1.51 4.19 -3.88
C TYR A 24 -2.60 3.36 -4.57
N PRO A 25 -3.16 3.83 -5.71
CA PRO A 25 -4.21 3.12 -6.42
C PRO A 25 -3.67 1.88 -7.15
N VAL A 26 -4.50 0.86 -7.27
CA VAL A 26 -4.24 -0.33 -8.09
C VAL A 26 -5.39 -0.55 -9.07
N ALA A 27 -5.08 -0.93 -10.31
CA ALA A 27 -6.07 -1.22 -11.34
C ALA A 27 -5.55 -2.28 -12.31
N VAL A 28 -6.48 -3.07 -12.86
CA VAL A 28 -6.18 -3.99 -13.96
C VAL A 28 -6.09 -3.20 -15.27
N VAL A 29 -5.01 -3.40 -16.02
CA VAL A 29 -4.84 -2.78 -17.34
C VAL A 29 -5.82 -3.43 -18.32
N LYS A 30 -6.62 -2.59 -19.00
CA LYS A 30 -7.66 -3.04 -19.94
C LYS A 30 -7.15 -4.01 -21.02
N ASP A 31 -5.93 -3.80 -21.51
CA ASP A 31 -5.32 -4.60 -22.56
C ASP A 31 -4.38 -5.71 -22.03
N SER A 32 -4.45 -6.02 -20.72
CA SER A 32 -3.70 -7.14 -20.14
C SER A 32 -4.06 -8.45 -20.85
N LYS A 33 -3.05 -9.26 -21.15
CA LYS A 33 -3.21 -10.60 -21.71
C LYS A 33 -3.69 -11.63 -20.68
N ASN A 34 -3.60 -11.28 -19.39
CA ASN A 34 -3.93 -12.14 -18.25
C ASN A 34 -4.99 -11.43 -17.39
N GLN A 35 -6.19 -11.25 -17.94
CA GLN A 35 -7.26 -10.46 -17.29
C GLN A 35 -7.74 -11.12 -16.00
N GLU A 36 -7.96 -12.43 -16.03
CA GLU A 36 -8.50 -13.18 -14.89
C GLU A 36 -7.50 -13.23 -13.75
N GLU A 37 -6.23 -13.51 -14.04
CA GLU A 37 -5.16 -13.55 -13.04
C GLU A 37 -4.88 -12.17 -12.45
N ALA A 38 -4.91 -11.12 -13.28
CA ALA A 38 -4.75 -9.75 -12.80
C ALA A 38 -5.88 -9.35 -11.87
N LYS A 39 -7.12 -9.73 -12.19
CA LYS A 39 -8.28 -9.50 -11.31
C LYS A 39 -8.15 -10.28 -10.00
N ALA A 40 -7.82 -11.57 -10.08
CA ALA A 40 -7.60 -12.40 -8.90
C ALA A 40 -6.49 -11.85 -7.99
N PHE A 41 -5.44 -11.27 -8.58
CA PHE A 41 -4.38 -10.62 -7.83
C PHE A 41 -4.86 -9.34 -7.14
N VAL A 42 -5.62 -8.48 -7.82
CA VAL A 42 -6.21 -7.28 -7.19
C VAL A 42 -7.16 -7.67 -6.05
N ASP A 43 -7.99 -8.69 -6.24
CA ASP A 43 -8.88 -9.20 -5.19
C ASP A 43 -8.07 -9.75 -4.00
N PHE A 44 -6.95 -10.44 -4.26
CA PHE A 44 -6.03 -10.89 -3.22
C PHE A 44 -5.42 -9.74 -2.42
N LEU A 45 -5.07 -8.61 -3.06
CA LEU A 45 -4.51 -7.44 -2.38
C LEU A 45 -5.49 -6.82 -1.37
N SER A 46 -6.80 -7.03 -1.55
CA SER A 46 -7.87 -6.61 -0.63
C SER A 46 -8.15 -7.62 0.48
N SER A 47 -7.50 -8.78 0.48
CA SER A 47 -7.69 -9.80 1.52
C SER A 47 -7.06 -9.39 2.86
N GLU A 48 -7.49 -10.01 3.96
CA GLU A 48 -6.91 -9.80 5.29
C GLU A 48 -5.41 -10.14 5.33
N LYS A 49 -5.01 -11.18 4.60
CA LYS A 49 -3.61 -11.61 4.51
C LYS A 49 -2.73 -10.52 3.88
N ALA A 50 -3.19 -9.91 2.79
CA ALA A 50 -2.47 -8.84 2.14
C ALA A 50 -2.49 -7.56 2.99
N THR A 51 -3.64 -7.24 3.59
CA THR A 51 -3.82 -6.10 4.51
C THR A 51 -2.80 -6.14 5.65
N ALA A 52 -2.62 -7.30 6.30
CA ALA A 52 -1.65 -7.46 7.38
C ALA A 52 -0.20 -7.23 6.93
N VAL A 53 0.13 -7.54 5.67
CA VAL A 53 1.45 -7.24 5.11
C VAL A 53 1.63 -5.74 4.89
N PHE A 54 0.64 -5.06 4.33
CA PHE A 54 0.69 -3.60 4.14
C PHE A 54 0.85 -2.86 5.47
N GLU A 55 0.07 -3.24 6.49
CA GLU A 55 0.14 -2.66 7.83
C GLU A 55 1.50 -2.90 8.50
N LYS A 56 2.09 -4.10 8.34
CA LYS A 56 3.43 -4.40 8.84
C LYS A 56 4.51 -3.44 8.31
N TYR A 57 4.33 -2.95 7.08
CA TYR A 57 5.26 -2.01 6.45
C TYR A 57 4.83 -0.53 6.59
N GLY A 58 3.83 -0.24 7.43
CA GLY A 58 3.42 1.12 7.77
C GLY A 58 2.42 1.76 6.79
N PHE A 59 1.80 0.97 5.91
CA PHE A 59 0.70 1.45 5.09
C PHE A 59 -0.63 1.32 5.84
N THR A 60 -1.54 2.26 5.59
CA THR A 60 -2.94 2.14 6.00
C THR A 60 -3.76 1.69 4.79
N VAL A 61 -4.55 0.63 4.94
CA VAL A 61 -5.45 0.17 3.89
C VAL A 61 -6.77 0.92 4.00
N ILE A 62 -7.17 1.56 2.91
CA ILE A 62 -8.47 2.24 2.78
C ILE A 62 -9.47 1.16 2.38
N LYS A 63 -10.45 0.89 3.25
CA LYS A 63 -11.55 -0.06 2.96
C LYS A 63 -12.61 0.58 2.08
#